data_AF-A0A9D2T332-F1
#
_entry.id   AF-A0A9D2T332-F1
#
_cell.length_a   1.000
_cell.length_b   1.000
_cell.length_c   1.000
_cell.angle_alpha   90.00
_cell.angle_beta   90.00
_cell.angle_gamma   90.00
#
_symmetry.space_group_name_H-M   'P 1'
#
loop_
_entity.id
_entity.type
_entity.pdbx_description
1 polymer ?
#
loop_
_entity_poly.entity_id
_entity_poly.type
_entity_poly.pdbx_seq_one_letter_code
_entity_poly.pdbx_strand_id
1 'polypeptide(L)'
;MTCKIKRALCLAVLAAVLAVPARAAAPYLTPDSTVAELHGNEGIVGAGFDSWDRGSLWPEQPWEYARWSLRRYIGAPVDEAVEALNLIIENYNQGVQVTYPLYTAEEVAADPTREGVALYYFPAEKPGAKYAIVLSGNMLERTARVKEGCSAVAELHRMGYAAFILNYRVGHDLKDNANYQDLVRAVQYITAHAGELQVDPENYALMGFSSGGQLCALFGTDRMGYQNYGLPKPGALLLAYPILNYAYGKPVLFYLYDRAQPGDHLAPGDYYYNVEVPAEVTADFPATFQWYGKNDSSLRGFFTQWQSPALDEALARCGVPHALIVYDEAPHGSANGAGTDAAGWIARAAAFWEDVTG
;
A
#
# COMPACT_ATOMS: atom_id res chain seq x y z
N MET A 1 82.30 -20.22 -1.15
CA MET A 1 81.10 -19.47 -1.58
C MET A 1 79.97 -20.48 -1.78
N THR A 2 79.15 -20.80 -0.77
CA THR A 2 77.79 -20.21 -0.54
C THR A 2 76.93 -20.25 -1.81
N CYS A 3 75.73 -20.85 -1.90
CA CYS A 3 74.63 -20.83 -0.93
C CYS A 3 73.45 -21.70 -1.41
N LYS A 4 72.93 -22.54 -0.51
CA LYS A 4 71.50 -22.78 -0.18
C LYS A 4 70.51 -23.29 -1.24
N ILE A 5 70.16 -24.56 -1.04
CA ILE A 5 68.80 -25.13 -1.04
C ILE A 5 67.80 -24.15 -0.38
N LYS A 6 66.67 -23.85 -1.03
CA LYS A 6 65.47 -23.34 -0.37
C LYS A 6 64.24 -24.12 -0.83
N ARG A 7 63.75 -24.97 0.08
CA ARG A 7 62.39 -25.52 0.09
C ARG A 7 61.42 -24.36 0.28
N ALA A 8 60.44 -24.21 -0.62
CA ALA A 8 59.30 -23.32 -0.41
C ALA A 8 58.31 -24.02 0.51
N LEU A 9 58.12 -23.47 1.70
CA LEU A 9 57.09 -23.87 2.66
C LEU A 9 55.84 -23.06 2.31
N CYS A 10 54.81 -23.68 1.72
CA CYS A 10 53.48 -23.08 1.64
C CYS A 10 52.87 -23.10 3.05
N LEU A 11 52.87 -21.94 3.73
CA LEU A 11 52.02 -21.74 4.90
C LEU A 11 50.57 -21.60 4.41
N ALA A 12 49.76 -22.62 4.66
CA ALA A 12 48.31 -22.48 4.66
C ALA A 12 47.91 -21.69 5.91
N VAL A 13 47.47 -20.44 5.73
CA VAL A 13 46.78 -19.69 6.79
C VAL A 13 45.36 -20.23 6.84
N LEU A 14 45.07 -21.07 7.84
CA LEU A 14 43.71 -21.44 8.19
C LEU A 14 43.05 -20.19 8.80
N ALA A 15 42.22 -19.51 8.01
CA ALA A 15 41.32 -18.51 8.55
C ALA A 15 40.30 -19.24 9.43
N ALA A 16 40.43 -19.08 10.75
CA ALA A 16 39.38 -19.48 11.67
C ALA A 16 38.15 -18.59 11.37
N VAL A 17 37.18 -19.16 10.66
CA VAL A 17 35.84 -18.57 10.57
C VAL A 17 35.27 -18.64 11.97
N LEU A 18 35.28 -17.50 12.68
CA LEU A 18 34.49 -17.36 13.89
C LEU A 18 33.04 -17.58 13.46
N ALA A 19 32.45 -18.69 13.88
CA ALA A 19 31.03 -18.94 13.70
C ALA A 19 30.28 -17.78 14.35
N VAL A 20 29.73 -16.89 13.53
CA VAL A 20 28.74 -15.91 13.99
C VAL A 20 27.61 -16.75 14.60
N PRO A 21 27.23 -16.51 15.87
CA PRO A 21 26.17 -17.28 16.48
C PRO A 21 24.94 -17.17 15.59
N ALA A 22 24.37 -18.33 15.22
CA ALA A 22 23.13 -18.38 14.46
C ALA A 22 22.09 -17.55 15.23
N ARG A 23 21.68 -16.43 14.64
CA ARG A 23 20.63 -15.59 15.21
C ARG A 23 19.38 -16.45 15.35
N ALA A 24 18.75 -16.44 16.52
CA ALA A 24 17.46 -17.09 16.69
C ALA A 24 16.46 -16.45 15.72
N ALA A 25 15.64 -17.26 15.05
CA ALA A 25 14.59 -16.75 14.17
C ALA A 25 13.65 -15.86 15.00
N ALA A 26 13.27 -14.71 14.44
CA ALA A 26 12.30 -13.83 15.06
C ALA A 26 10.97 -14.58 15.27
N PRO A 27 10.30 -14.40 16.42
CA PRO A 27 9.10 -15.16 16.76
C PRO A 27 7.91 -14.73 15.91
N TYR A 28 7.09 -15.69 15.49
CA TYR A 28 5.82 -15.41 14.81
C TYR A 28 4.77 -14.82 15.77
N LEU A 29 3.90 -14.00 15.21
CA LEU A 29 2.76 -13.39 15.89
C LEU A 29 1.52 -14.26 15.76
N THR A 30 0.59 -14.10 16.70
CA THR A 30 -0.74 -14.69 16.65
C THR A 30 -1.79 -13.59 16.82
N PRO A 31 -3.08 -13.83 16.50
CA PRO A 31 -4.15 -12.88 16.82
C PRO A 31 -4.22 -12.46 18.30
N ASP A 32 -3.70 -13.29 19.20
CA ASP A 32 -3.69 -13.03 20.65
C ASP A 32 -2.38 -12.40 21.13
N SER A 33 -1.37 -12.28 20.27
CA SER A 33 -0.19 -11.44 20.53
C SER A 33 -0.62 -10.00 20.77
N THR A 34 0.18 -9.27 21.52
CA THR A 34 -0.08 -7.89 21.90
C THR A 34 0.45 -6.90 20.87
N VAL A 35 -0.10 -5.69 20.85
CA VAL A 35 0.42 -4.58 20.02
C VAL A 35 1.88 -4.25 20.36
N ALA A 36 2.27 -4.35 21.65
CA ALA A 36 3.66 -4.18 22.04
C ALA A 36 4.57 -5.28 21.47
N GLU A 37 4.10 -6.52 21.40
CA GLU A 37 4.84 -7.62 20.76
C GLU A 37 4.98 -7.39 19.25
N LEU A 38 3.97 -6.84 18.57
CA LEU A 38 4.07 -6.45 17.16
C LEU A 38 5.15 -5.37 16.96
N HIS A 39 5.07 -4.25 17.67
CA HIS A 39 6.02 -3.14 17.49
C HIS A 39 7.44 -3.47 17.95
N GLY A 40 7.58 -4.39 18.91
CA GLY A 40 8.87 -4.87 19.41
C GLY A 40 9.40 -6.11 18.69
N ASN A 41 8.67 -6.65 17.71
CA ASN A 41 9.07 -7.87 17.03
C ASN A 41 10.34 -7.63 16.20
N GLU A 42 11.38 -8.42 16.48
CA GLU A 42 12.68 -8.31 15.81
C GLU A 42 12.60 -8.48 14.29
N GLY A 43 11.68 -9.33 13.80
CA GLY A 43 11.46 -9.55 12.38
C GLY A 43 10.76 -8.38 11.72
N ILE A 44 9.77 -7.79 12.39
CA ILE A 44 9.04 -6.62 11.89
C ILE A 44 9.95 -5.39 11.83
N VAL A 45 10.58 -5.05 12.97
CA VAL A 45 11.48 -3.90 13.07
C VAL A 45 12.71 -4.10 12.18
N GLY A 46 13.29 -5.31 12.20
CA GLY A 46 14.46 -5.65 11.42
C GLY A 46 14.20 -5.65 9.91
N ALA A 47 12.98 -5.97 9.47
CA ALA A 47 12.57 -5.87 8.08
C ALA A 47 12.35 -4.41 7.62
N GLY A 48 12.34 -3.44 8.54
CA GLY A 48 12.02 -2.04 8.26
C GLY A 48 10.53 -1.77 8.05
N PHE A 49 9.66 -2.73 8.38
CA PHE A 49 8.22 -2.53 8.30
C PHE A 49 7.75 -1.61 9.43
N ASP A 50 7.18 -0.48 9.06
CA ASP A 50 6.54 0.39 10.02
C ASP A 50 5.18 -0.22 10.40
N SER A 51 5.11 -0.77 11.62
CA SER A 51 3.91 -1.38 12.17
C SER A 51 3.01 -0.41 12.92
N TRP A 52 3.42 0.85 13.05
CA TRP A 52 2.64 1.87 13.73
C TRP A 52 1.57 2.42 12.80
N ASP A 53 0.32 2.10 13.06
CA ASP A 53 -0.79 2.94 12.63
C ASP A 53 -1.01 4.05 13.70
N ARG A 54 -1.59 5.21 13.38
CA ARG A 54 -1.70 6.35 14.34
C ARG A 54 -3.12 6.83 14.58
N GLY A 55 -3.34 7.46 15.72
CA GLY A 55 -4.57 8.18 16.09
C GLY A 55 -4.82 9.43 15.24
N SER A 56 -6.03 9.98 15.32
CA SER A 56 -6.52 11.01 14.39
C SER A 56 -5.76 12.34 14.41
N LEU A 57 -5.08 12.71 15.50
CA LEU A 57 -4.45 14.04 15.65
C LEU A 57 -3.02 13.99 16.20
N TRP A 58 -2.56 12.83 16.68
CA TRP A 58 -1.25 12.61 17.27
C TRP A 58 -0.77 11.19 16.99
N PRO A 59 0.56 10.95 16.94
CA PRO A 59 1.14 9.62 17.03
C PRO A 59 0.43 8.73 18.04
N GLU A 60 0.12 7.48 17.66
CA GLU A 60 -0.15 6.44 18.64
C GLU A 60 0.97 6.45 19.66
N GLN A 61 0.60 6.61 20.92
CA GLN A 61 1.59 6.60 21.99
C GLN A 61 1.87 5.14 22.37
N PRO A 62 3.13 4.76 22.62
CA PRO A 62 3.52 3.38 22.90
C PRO A 62 2.76 2.71 24.05
N TRP A 63 2.09 3.47 24.91
CA TRP A 63 1.31 2.95 26.04
C TRP A 63 -0.19 2.81 25.77
N GLU A 64 -0.74 3.42 24.71
CA GLU A 64 -2.20 3.48 24.48
C GLU A 64 -2.80 2.10 24.24
N TYR A 65 -2.18 1.31 23.37
CA TYR A 65 -2.68 -0.01 22.98
C TYR A 65 -1.70 -1.16 23.23
N ALA A 66 -0.52 -0.89 23.81
CA ALA A 66 0.52 -1.90 24.04
C ALA A 66 0.02 -3.24 24.61
N ARG A 67 -0.98 -3.23 25.49
CA ARG A 67 -1.54 -4.43 26.14
C ARG A 67 -2.74 -5.04 25.42
N TRP A 68 -3.25 -4.40 24.36
CA TRP A 68 -4.34 -4.94 23.58
C TRP A 68 -3.82 -6.09 22.72
N SER A 69 -4.63 -7.13 22.56
CA SER A 69 -4.33 -8.17 21.57
C SER A 69 -4.52 -7.60 20.16
N LEU A 70 -3.83 -8.18 19.18
CA LEU A 70 -3.99 -7.84 17.77
C LEU A 70 -5.45 -8.03 17.32
N ARG A 71 -6.14 -9.05 17.83
CA ARG A 71 -7.59 -9.26 17.59
C ARG A 71 -8.43 -8.06 17.99
N ARG A 72 -8.10 -7.43 19.12
CA ARG A 72 -8.81 -6.22 19.59
C ARG A 72 -8.38 -4.97 18.83
N TYR A 73 -7.10 -4.84 18.52
CA TYR A 73 -6.53 -3.67 17.86
C TYR A 73 -6.94 -3.58 16.38
N ILE A 74 -6.80 -4.69 15.64
CA ILE A 74 -7.09 -4.78 14.20
C ILE A 74 -8.60 -5.00 13.96
N GLY A 75 -9.25 -5.78 14.82
CA GLY A 75 -10.60 -6.29 14.60
C GLY A 75 -10.62 -7.39 13.54
N ALA A 76 -11.77 -7.67 12.93
CA ALA A 76 -11.76 -8.35 11.63
C ALA A 76 -11.10 -7.40 10.62
N PRO A 77 -10.06 -7.80 9.87
CA PRO A 77 -9.56 -9.16 9.59
C PRO A 77 -8.22 -9.55 10.24
N VAL A 78 -8.21 -9.80 11.54
CA VAL A 78 -6.97 -10.09 12.28
C VAL A 78 -6.21 -11.30 11.73
N ASP A 79 -6.89 -12.35 11.30
CA ASP A 79 -6.22 -13.61 10.93
C ASP A 79 -5.39 -13.41 9.65
N GLU A 80 -5.95 -12.78 8.61
CA GLU A 80 -5.21 -12.39 7.39
C GLU A 80 -4.13 -11.34 7.67
N ALA A 81 -4.41 -10.34 8.51
CA ALA A 81 -3.41 -9.33 8.85
C ALA A 81 -2.19 -9.93 9.57
N VAL A 82 -2.42 -10.86 10.52
CA VAL A 82 -1.36 -11.58 11.22
C VAL A 82 -0.60 -12.51 10.28
N GLU A 83 -1.28 -13.15 9.33
CA GLU A 83 -0.60 -13.95 8.30
C GLU A 83 0.42 -13.12 7.51
N ALA A 84 0.03 -11.96 6.99
CA ALA A 84 0.97 -11.10 6.28
C ALA A 84 2.08 -10.52 7.18
N LEU A 85 1.79 -10.21 8.45
CA LEU A 85 2.85 -9.87 9.41
C LEU A 85 3.85 -11.02 9.59
N ASN A 86 3.36 -12.26 9.60
CA ASN A 86 4.23 -13.44 9.67
C ASN A 86 5.00 -13.69 8.36
N LEU A 87 4.45 -13.33 7.19
CA LEU A 87 5.20 -13.33 5.93
C LEU A 87 6.38 -12.34 5.97
N ILE A 88 6.20 -11.16 6.59
CA ILE A 88 7.30 -10.21 6.82
C ILE A 88 8.39 -10.85 7.69
N ILE A 89 7.99 -11.47 8.80
CA ILE A 89 8.91 -12.13 9.75
C ILE A 89 9.62 -13.31 9.07
N GLU A 90 8.92 -14.07 8.23
CA GLU A 90 9.49 -15.17 7.46
C GLU A 90 10.53 -14.67 6.45
N ASN A 91 10.17 -13.68 5.64
CA ASN A 91 11.09 -13.04 4.69
C ASN A 91 12.34 -12.52 5.41
N TYR A 92 12.16 -11.86 6.55
CA TYR A 92 13.26 -11.40 7.39
C TYR A 92 14.18 -12.54 7.84
N ASN A 93 13.60 -13.61 8.38
CA ASN A 93 14.34 -14.77 8.87
C ASN A 93 15.09 -15.49 7.73
N GLN A 94 14.58 -15.40 6.49
CA GLN A 94 15.21 -15.95 5.29
C GLN A 94 16.21 -14.99 4.61
N GLY A 95 16.34 -13.75 5.08
CA GLY A 95 17.20 -12.73 4.47
C GLY A 95 16.64 -12.12 3.18
N VAL A 96 15.34 -12.29 2.92
CA VAL A 96 14.62 -11.63 1.83
C VAL A 96 14.33 -10.18 2.24
N GLN A 97 14.72 -9.23 1.39
CA GLN A 97 14.46 -7.82 1.65
C GLN A 97 12.95 -7.54 1.55
N VAL A 98 12.39 -6.92 2.59
CA VAL A 98 10.97 -6.53 2.63
C VAL A 98 10.78 -5.06 2.28
N THR A 99 11.62 -4.17 2.84
CA THR A 99 11.43 -2.72 2.70
C THR A 99 12.32 -2.14 1.63
N TYR A 100 11.71 -1.39 0.71
CA TYR A 100 12.36 -0.70 -0.40
C TYR A 100 12.06 0.80 -0.32
N PRO A 101 12.99 1.62 0.22
CA PRO A 101 12.83 3.08 0.26
C PRO A 101 12.68 3.66 -1.15
N LEU A 102 11.73 4.59 -1.31
CA LEU A 102 11.43 5.19 -2.62
C LEU A 102 12.23 6.46 -2.93
N TYR A 103 12.86 7.06 -1.93
CA TYR A 103 13.69 8.25 -2.08
C TYR A 103 15.11 7.99 -1.59
N THR A 104 16.09 8.60 -2.25
CA THR A 104 17.49 8.49 -1.83
C THR A 104 17.76 9.30 -0.56
N ALA A 105 18.90 9.05 0.09
CA ALA A 105 19.32 9.83 1.26
C ALA A 105 19.47 11.33 0.93
N GLU A 106 19.92 11.67 -0.29
CA GLU A 106 20.02 13.05 -0.76
C GLU A 106 18.64 13.69 -0.95
N GLU A 107 17.68 12.94 -1.50
CA GLU A 107 16.30 13.41 -1.68
C GLU A 107 15.60 13.64 -0.33
N VAL A 108 15.82 12.74 0.64
CA VAL A 108 15.31 12.89 2.02
C VAL A 108 16.01 14.05 2.74
N ALA A 109 17.31 14.25 2.55
CA ALA A 109 18.01 15.39 3.13
C ALA A 109 17.49 16.73 2.57
N ALA A 110 17.07 16.76 1.31
CA ALA A 110 16.48 17.94 0.67
C ALA A 110 15.02 18.18 1.09
N ASP A 111 14.24 17.11 1.27
CA ASP A 111 12.85 17.14 1.71
C ASP A 111 12.62 16.02 2.74
N PRO A 112 12.78 16.34 4.05
CA PRO A 112 12.67 15.35 5.12
C PRO A 112 11.30 14.66 5.23
N THR A 113 10.24 15.22 4.62
CA THR A 113 8.92 14.58 4.61
C THR A 113 8.93 13.24 3.87
N ARG A 114 9.91 13.03 2.99
CA ARG A 114 10.11 11.79 2.21
C ARG A 114 10.67 10.63 3.04
N GLU A 115 11.13 10.90 4.27
CA GLU A 115 11.63 9.87 5.16
C GLU A 115 10.54 8.83 5.45
N GLY A 116 10.90 7.55 5.38
CA GLY A 116 9.97 6.44 5.63
C GLY A 116 9.07 6.05 4.45
N VAL A 117 9.03 6.83 3.37
CA VAL A 117 8.28 6.45 2.15
C VAL A 117 8.94 5.24 1.51
N ALA A 118 8.20 4.14 1.42
CA ALA A 118 8.74 2.85 1.02
C ALA A 118 7.67 1.93 0.43
N LEU A 119 8.13 0.92 -0.31
CA LEU A 119 7.36 -0.27 -0.63
C LEU A 119 7.70 -1.38 0.36
N TYR A 120 6.66 -2.04 0.89
CA TYR A 120 6.80 -3.31 1.60
C TYR A 120 6.45 -4.44 0.64
N TYR A 121 7.45 -5.20 0.23
CA TYR A 121 7.36 -6.22 -0.80
C TYR A 121 7.08 -7.61 -0.22
N PHE A 122 6.15 -8.30 -0.88
CA PHE A 122 5.75 -9.67 -0.61
C PHE A 122 5.90 -10.46 -1.91
N PRO A 123 7.01 -11.21 -2.09
CA PRO A 123 7.26 -11.95 -3.31
C PRO A 123 6.18 -13.01 -3.55
N ALA A 124 5.88 -13.29 -4.81
CA ALA A 124 5.13 -14.48 -5.18
C ALA A 124 6.02 -15.72 -5.05
N GLU A 125 5.41 -16.90 -4.90
CA GLU A 125 6.15 -18.17 -4.96
C GLU A 125 6.80 -18.41 -6.33
N LYS A 126 6.19 -17.87 -7.41
CA LYS A 126 6.67 -18.03 -8.78
C LYS A 126 7.22 -16.71 -9.32
N PRO A 127 8.42 -16.71 -9.93
CA PRO A 127 8.95 -15.51 -10.58
C PRO A 127 8.09 -15.11 -11.78
N GLY A 128 8.06 -13.81 -12.06
CA GLY A 128 7.28 -13.22 -13.15
C GLY A 128 5.78 -13.20 -12.89
N ALA A 129 5.36 -13.26 -11.63
CA ALA A 129 3.95 -13.17 -11.28
C ALA A 129 3.41 -11.75 -11.54
N LYS A 130 2.12 -11.67 -11.90
CA LYS A 130 1.36 -10.41 -11.81
C LYS A 130 1.45 -9.86 -10.38
N TYR A 131 1.40 -8.55 -10.24
CA TYR A 131 1.52 -7.91 -8.93
C TYR A 131 0.47 -6.85 -8.64
N ALA A 132 0.17 -6.65 -7.36
CA ALA A 132 -0.69 -5.56 -6.92
C ALA A 132 0.05 -4.60 -5.99
N ILE A 133 -0.16 -3.29 -6.17
CA ILE A 133 0.23 -2.27 -5.21
C ILE A 133 -1.00 -1.92 -4.38
N VAL A 134 -0.92 -2.16 -3.08
CA VAL A 134 -1.98 -1.94 -2.11
C VAL A 134 -1.78 -0.61 -1.40
N LEU A 135 -2.80 0.25 -1.50
CA LEU A 135 -2.87 1.56 -0.86
C LEU A 135 -3.99 1.52 0.18
N SER A 136 -3.62 1.43 1.45
CA SER A 136 -4.57 1.56 2.56
C SER A 136 -5.23 2.93 2.55
N GLY A 137 -6.42 3.03 3.12
CA GLY A 137 -7.05 4.29 3.47
C GLY A 137 -6.29 5.02 4.57
N ASN A 138 -6.52 6.33 4.62
CA ASN A 138 -5.99 7.20 5.65
C ASN A 138 -7.01 8.26 6.06
N MET A 139 -6.82 8.81 7.26
CA MET A 139 -7.52 10.00 7.73
C MET A 139 -6.58 10.77 8.66
N LEU A 140 -6.21 11.98 8.28
CA LEU A 140 -5.17 12.76 8.99
C LEU A 140 -3.85 11.96 9.01
N GLU A 141 -3.24 11.72 10.17
CA GLU A 141 -2.02 10.92 10.28
C GLU A 141 -2.27 9.41 10.36
N ARG A 142 -3.54 8.99 10.42
CA ARG A 142 -3.90 7.58 10.56
C ARG A 142 -3.86 6.86 9.23
N THR A 143 -3.05 5.82 9.11
CA THR A 143 -3.19 4.79 8.07
C THR A 143 -3.92 3.57 8.62
N ALA A 144 -4.48 2.76 7.73
CA ALA A 144 -4.98 1.42 8.05
C ALA A 144 -4.04 0.37 7.45
N ARG A 145 -2.72 0.55 7.59
CA ARG A 145 -1.73 -0.22 6.84
C ARG A 145 -1.74 -1.69 7.25
N VAL A 146 -1.80 -1.95 8.56
CA VAL A 146 -1.88 -3.33 9.06
C VAL A 146 -3.27 -3.91 8.75
N LYS A 147 -4.34 -3.15 8.98
CA LYS A 147 -5.70 -3.66 8.82
C LYS A 147 -6.08 -3.93 7.36
N GLU A 148 -5.84 -2.98 6.46
CA GLU A 148 -6.24 -3.06 5.05
C GLU A 148 -5.10 -3.58 4.16
N GLY A 149 -3.87 -3.10 4.38
CA GLY A 149 -2.71 -3.51 3.60
C GLY A 149 -2.33 -4.98 3.83
N CYS A 150 -2.01 -5.35 5.07
CA CYS A 150 -1.59 -6.72 5.38
C CYS A 150 -2.68 -7.76 5.05
N SER A 151 -3.95 -7.47 5.36
CA SER A 151 -5.02 -8.42 5.05
C SER A 151 -5.23 -8.65 3.56
N ALA A 152 -5.13 -7.58 2.76
CA ALA A 152 -5.23 -7.71 1.31
C ALA A 152 -4.05 -8.47 0.70
N VAL A 153 -2.83 -8.16 1.16
CA VAL A 153 -1.62 -8.83 0.73
C VAL A 153 -1.65 -10.32 1.05
N ALA A 154 -2.12 -10.72 2.23
CA ALA A 154 -2.22 -12.13 2.58
C ALA A 154 -3.09 -12.90 1.58
N GLU A 155 -4.27 -12.36 1.23
CA GLU A 155 -5.16 -12.99 0.26
C GLU A 155 -4.57 -13.03 -1.15
N LEU A 156 -3.94 -11.94 -1.60
CA LEU A 156 -3.27 -11.87 -2.90
C LEU A 156 -2.09 -12.86 -2.98
N HIS A 157 -1.31 -12.97 -1.91
CA HIS A 157 -0.18 -13.89 -1.83
C HIS A 157 -0.63 -15.36 -1.93
N ARG A 158 -1.72 -15.74 -1.24
CA ARG A 158 -2.32 -17.09 -1.37
C ARG A 158 -2.80 -17.40 -2.79
N MET A 159 -3.18 -16.38 -3.55
CA MET A 159 -3.60 -16.51 -4.95
C MET A 159 -2.41 -16.57 -5.93
N GLY A 160 -1.17 -16.40 -5.44
CA GLY A 160 0.05 -16.47 -6.23
C GLY A 160 0.49 -15.14 -6.85
N TYR A 161 -0.09 -14.02 -6.44
CA TYR A 161 0.37 -12.69 -6.84
C TYR A 161 1.56 -12.25 -5.98
N ALA A 162 2.47 -11.49 -6.60
CA ALA A 162 3.36 -10.64 -5.83
C ALA A 162 2.55 -9.44 -5.33
N ALA A 163 2.90 -8.89 -4.18
CA ALA A 163 2.17 -7.75 -3.66
C ALA A 163 3.10 -6.75 -2.97
N PHE A 164 2.65 -5.50 -2.97
CA PHE A 164 3.33 -4.41 -2.30
C PHE A 164 2.34 -3.65 -1.45
N ILE A 165 2.72 -3.26 -0.24
CA ILE A 165 2.02 -2.19 0.49
C ILE A 165 2.82 -0.92 0.29
N LEU A 166 2.17 0.14 -0.19
CA LEU A 166 2.80 1.45 -0.29
C LEU A 166 2.67 2.18 1.05
N ASN A 167 3.82 2.46 1.68
CA ASN A 167 3.89 3.45 2.75
C ASN A 167 4.06 4.84 2.13
N TYR A 168 2.97 5.56 1.93
CA TYR A 168 2.96 6.91 1.36
C TYR A 168 2.75 7.98 2.44
N ARG A 169 3.15 9.22 2.16
CA ARG A 169 2.99 10.37 3.08
C ARG A 169 1.52 10.62 3.40
N VAL A 170 1.24 10.99 4.65
CA VAL A 170 -0.10 11.32 5.15
C VAL A 170 -0.04 12.53 6.10
N GLY A 171 -1.20 13.03 6.53
CA GLY A 171 -1.28 14.13 7.48
C GLY A 171 -0.54 15.40 7.05
N HIS A 172 0.36 15.89 7.89
CA HIS A 172 1.08 17.15 7.68
C HIS A 172 2.11 17.14 6.54
N ASP A 173 2.39 15.97 6.00
CA ASP A 173 3.36 15.74 4.92
C ASP A 173 2.70 15.66 3.54
N LEU A 174 1.39 15.93 3.44
CA LEU A 174 0.59 15.82 2.22
C LEU A 174 0.71 17.00 1.23
N LYS A 175 1.48 18.02 1.59
CA LYS A 175 1.60 19.26 0.81
C LYS A 175 2.00 18.96 -0.65
N ASP A 176 1.42 19.70 -1.60
CA ASP A 176 1.80 19.68 -3.02
C ASP A 176 1.65 18.27 -3.65
N ASN A 177 0.57 17.56 -3.30
CA ASN A 177 0.26 16.20 -3.77
C ASN A 177 1.31 15.14 -3.41
N ALA A 178 2.04 15.32 -2.31
CA ALA A 178 3.09 14.43 -1.86
C ALA A 178 2.72 12.93 -1.89
N ASN A 179 1.56 12.57 -1.36
CA ASN A 179 1.04 11.19 -1.39
C ASN A 179 0.85 10.63 -2.80
N TYR A 180 0.35 11.45 -3.72
CA TYR A 180 0.18 11.06 -5.11
C TYR A 180 1.53 10.89 -5.80
N GLN A 181 2.49 11.78 -5.54
CA GLN A 181 3.86 11.64 -6.04
C GLN A 181 4.53 10.36 -5.51
N ASP A 182 4.22 9.94 -4.27
CA ASP A 182 4.72 8.69 -3.71
C ASP A 182 4.16 7.47 -4.46
N LEU A 183 2.88 7.49 -4.88
CA LEU A 183 2.31 6.45 -5.74
C LEU A 183 2.99 6.43 -7.13
N VAL A 184 3.17 7.59 -7.75
CA VAL A 184 3.88 7.69 -9.04
C VAL A 184 5.29 7.13 -8.91
N ARG A 185 6.01 7.51 -7.85
CA ARG A 185 7.36 7.04 -7.55
C ARG A 185 7.41 5.53 -7.30
N ALA A 186 6.40 4.97 -6.64
CA ALA A 186 6.28 3.54 -6.41
C ALA A 186 6.16 2.76 -7.73
N VAL A 187 5.29 3.22 -8.64
CA VAL A 187 5.12 2.58 -9.96
C VAL A 187 6.40 2.72 -10.79
N GLN A 188 7.04 3.89 -10.78
CA GLN A 188 8.36 4.09 -11.42
C GLN A 188 9.41 3.12 -10.88
N TYR A 189 9.48 2.95 -9.56
CA TYR A 189 10.44 2.06 -8.92
C TYR A 189 10.20 0.62 -9.35
N ILE A 190 8.98 0.10 -9.22
CA ILE A 190 8.69 -1.28 -9.58
C ILE A 190 8.93 -1.52 -11.08
N THR A 191 8.54 -0.57 -11.95
CA THR A 191 8.79 -0.66 -13.40
C THR A 191 10.29 -0.74 -13.71
N ALA A 192 11.12 0.06 -13.05
CA ALA A 192 12.57 0.07 -13.26
C ALA A 192 13.27 -1.16 -12.66
N HIS A 193 12.69 -1.79 -11.64
CA HIS A 193 13.27 -2.91 -10.89
C HIS A 193 12.51 -4.24 -11.09
N ALA A 194 11.62 -4.34 -12.08
CA ALA A 194 10.72 -5.50 -12.25
C ALA A 194 11.46 -6.85 -12.33
N GLY A 195 12.64 -6.88 -12.96
CA GLY A 195 13.48 -8.08 -13.02
C GLY A 195 14.09 -8.48 -11.67
N GLU A 196 14.49 -7.50 -10.85
CA GLU A 196 15.01 -7.74 -9.50
C GLU A 196 13.89 -8.20 -8.56
N LEU A 197 12.71 -7.59 -8.70
CA LEU A 197 11.50 -7.92 -7.96
C LEU A 197 10.78 -9.16 -8.50
N GLN A 198 11.28 -9.77 -9.58
CA GLN A 198 10.69 -10.95 -10.22
C GLN A 198 9.18 -10.82 -10.47
N VAL A 199 8.72 -9.64 -10.94
CA VAL A 199 7.31 -9.38 -11.25
C VAL A 199 7.10 -9.13 -12.74
N ASP A 200 5.88 -9.36 -13.22
CA ASP A 200 5.45 -9.01 -14.58
C ASP A 200 5.42 -7.46 -14.74
N PRO A 201 6.24 -6.87 -15.63
CA PRO A 201 6.30 -5.42 -15.80
C PRO A 201 5.07 -4.80 -16.50
N GLU A 202 4.20 -5.60 -17.11
CA GLU A 202 3.09 -5.12 -17.93
C GLU A 202 1.72 -5.35 -17.28
N ASN A 203 1.59 -6.33 -16.38
CA ASN A 203 0.31 -6.70 -15.80
C ASN A 203 0.28 -6.52 -14.28
N TYR A 204 0.00 -5.28 -13.86
CA TYR A 204 -0.17 -4.94 -12.45
C TYR A 204 -1.56 -4.35 -12.15
N ALA A 205 -1.98 -4.48 -10.90
CA ALA A 205 -3.17 -3.82 -10.38
C ALA A 205 -2.82 -2.77 -9.32
N LEU A 206 -3.63 -1.72 -9.26
CA LEU A 206 -3.66 -0.82 -8.10
C LEU A 206 -4.88 -1.18 -7.26
N MET A 207 -4.65 -1.59 -6.01
CA MET A 207 -5.71 -1.89 -5.05
C MET A 207 -5.77 -0.80 -4.00
N GLY A 208 -6.91 -0.12 -3.89
CA GLY A 208 -7.04 1.04 -3.03
C GLY A 208 -8.26 0.96 -2.12
N PHE A 209 -8.07 1.34 -0.87
CA PHE A 209 -9.12 1.41 0.14
C PHE A 209 -9.41 2.88 0.48
N SER A 210 -10.68 3.28 0.53
CA SER A 210 -11.08 4.64 0.95
C SER A 210 -10.31 5.74 0.19
N SER A 211 -9.50 6.56 0.87
CA SER A 211 -8.61 7.57 0.25
C SER A 211 -7.49 6.97 -0.60
N GLY A 212 -6.98 5.77 -0.27
CA GLY A 212 -6.07 5.02 -1.14
C GLY A 212 -6.73 4.63 -2.46
N GLY A 213 -8.05 4.37 -2.42
CA GLY A 213 -8.89 4.18 -3.60
C GLY A 213 -8.94 5.41 -4.51
N GLN A 214 -8.92 6.61 -3.92
CA GLN A 214 -8.80 7.85 -4.69
C GLN A 214 -7.49 7.89 -5.48
N LEU A 215 -6.36 7.65 -4.82
CA LEU A 215 -5.04 7.74 -5.44
C LEU A 215 -4.92 6.76 -6.61
N CYS A 216 -5.43 5.53 -6.43
CA CYS A 216 -5.52 4.53 -7.49
C CYS A 216 -6.35 5.05 -8.68
N ALA A 217 -7.52 5.63 -8.40
CA ALA A 217 -8.43 6.12 -9.44
C ALA A 217 -7.88 7.35 -10.18
N LEU A 218 -7.21 8.27 -9.48
CA LEU A 218 -6.52 9.42 -10.08
C LEU A 218 -5.43 8.99 -11.05
N PHE A 219 -4.72 7.90 -10.72
CA PHE A 219 -3.69 7.34 -11.58
C PHE A 219 -4.22 6.81 -12.93
N GLY A 220 -5.54 6.60 -13.05
CA GLY A 220 -6.21 6.25 -14.30
C GLY A 220 -6.66 7.44 -15.16
N THR A 221 -6.66 8.67 -14.64
CA THR A 221 -7.15 9.87 -15.36
C THR A 221 -6.11 10.42 -16.33
N ASP A 222 -6.52 11.05 -17.43
CA ASP A 222 -5.59 11.73 -18.36
C ASP A 222 -4.87 12.90 -17.68
N ARG A 223 -5.56 13.60 -16.75
CA ARG A 223 -5.03 14.79 -16.07
C ARG A 223 -3.86 14.50 -15.15
N MET A 224 -3.90 13.40 -14.38
CA MET A 224 -2.87 13.08 -13.40
C MET A 224 -2.15 11.78 -13.70
N GLY A 225 -2.78 10.85 -14.42
CA GLY A 225 -2.43 9.43 -14.45
C GLY A 225 -1.18 9.03 -15.23
N TYR A 226 -1.07 7.71 -15.42
CA TYR A 226 0.11 7.02 -15.94
C TYR A 226 0.71 7.63 -17.21
N GLN A 227 -0.14 8.16 -18.12
CA GLN A 227 0.28 8.76 -19.38
C GLN A 227 1.22 9.96 -19.18
N ASN A 228 0.97 10.79 -18.16
CA ASN A 228 1.80 11.98 -17.88
C ASN A 228 3.21 11.64 -17.41
N TYR A 229 3.41 10.40 -16.99
CA TYR A 229 4.68 9.90 -16.48
C TYR A 229 5.36 8.88 -17.41
N GLY A 230 4.75 8.57 -18.56
CA GLY A 230 5.23 7.52 -19.46
C GLY A 230 5.24 6.13 -18.82
N LEU A 231 4.33 5.88 -17.87
CA LEU A 231 4.24 4.62 -17.13
C LEU A 231 3.26 3.65 -17.79
N PRO A 232 3.41 2.33 -17.57
CA PRO A 232 2.46 1.35 -18.08
C PRO A 232 1.08 1.57 -17.48
N LYS A 233 0.03 1.42 -18.29
CA LYS A 233 -1.36 1.44 -17.84
C LYS A 233 -1.59 0.31 -16.84
N PRO A 234 -2.24 0.54 -15.68
CA PRO A 234 -2.66 -0.54 -14.80
C PRO A 234 -3.59 -1.52 -15.53
N GLY A 235 -3.38 -2.82 -15.36
CA GLY A 235 -4.28 -3.84 -15.89
C GLY A 235 -5.67 -3.75 -15.29
N ALA A 236 -5.76 -3.42 -13.99
CA ALA A 236 -7.02 -3.10 -13.32
C ALA A 236 -6.83 -2.16 -12.12
N LEU A 237 -7.90 -1.44 -11.76
CA LEU A 237 -8.07 -0.76 -10.48
C LEU A 237 -9.06 -1.55 -9.62
N LEU A 238 -8.66 -1.88 -8.40
CA LEU A 238 -9.46 -2.68 -7.46
C LEU A 238 -9.79 -1.83 -6.23
N LEU A 239 -11.00 -1.28 -6.20
CA LEU A 239 -11.36 -0.20 -5.29
C LEU A 239 -12.36 -0.66 -4.22
N ALA A 240 -11.98 -0.54 -2.96
CA ALA A 240 -12.84 -0.82 -1.81
C ALA A 240 -13.33 0.49 -1.18
N TYR A 241 -14.65 0.70 -1.19
CA TYR A 241 -15.36 1.85 -0.64
C TYR A 241 -14.63 3.20 -0.91
N PRO A 242 -14.27 3.50 -2.17
CA PRO A 242 -13.37 4.60 -2.47
C PRO A 242 -14.03 5.98 -2.24
N ILE A 243 -13.23 6.97 -1.84
CA ILE A 243 -13.63 8.38 -1.83
C ILE A 243 -13.07 9.02 -3.11
N LEU A 244 -13.93 9.24 -4.10
CA LEU A 244 -13.60 9.68 -5.46
C LEU A 244 -13.92 11.16 -5.71
N ASN A 245 -14.70 11.77 -4.84
CA ASN A 245 -15.06 13.18 -4.88
C ASN A 245 -15.03 13.81 -3.49
N TYR A 246 -14.20 14.85 -3.32
CA TYR A 246 -13.99 15.57 -2.06
C TYR A 246 -14.71 16.92 -1.99
N ALA A 247 -15.67 17.24 -2.87
CA ALA A 247 -16.30 18.56 -3.04
C ALA A 247 -16.47 19.40 -1.75
N TYR A 248 -16.97 18.81 -0.66
CA TYR A 248 -17.17 19.51 0.63
C TYR A 248 -16.01 19.38 1.64
N GLY A 249 -15.09 18.45 1.41
CA GLY A 249 -13.83 18.33 2.16
C GLY A 249 -12.70 19.21 1.61
N LYS A 250 -12.79 19.71 0.37
CA LYS A 250 -11.74 20.52 -0.30
C LYS A 250 -11.20 21.65 0.59
N PRO A 251 -12.03 22.49 1.26
CA PRO A 251 -11.50 23.55 2.12
C PRO A 251 -10.69 23.01 3.30
N VAL A 252 -11.14 21.93 3.93
CA VAL A 252 -10.43 21.30 5.05
C VAL A 252 -9.05 20.81 4.60
N LEU A 253 -8.98 20.14 3.46
CA LEU A 253 -7.72 19.64 2.90
C LEU A 253 -6.77 20.79 2.51
N PHE A 254 -7.30 21.82 1.85
CA PHE A 254 -6.53 22.99 1.43
C PHE A 254 -5.90 23.76 2.63
N TYR A 255 -6.67 23.97 3.70
CA TYR A 255 -6.17 24.66 4.88
C TYR A 255 -5.28 23.78 5.77
N LEU A 256 -5.68 22.52 6.03
CA LEU A 256 -4.96 21.66 6.97
C LEU A 256 -3.70 21.03 6.37
N TYR A 257 -3.72 20.65 5.08
CA TYR A 257 -2.63 19.90 4.46
C TYR A 257 -1.73 20.77 3.59
N ASP A 258 -2.31 21.64 2.75
CA ASP A 258 -1.52 22.56 1.92
C ASP A 258 -1.12 23.85 2.64
N ARG A 259 -1.55 24.01 3.91
CA ARG A 259 -1.21 25.14 4.79
C ARG A 259 -1.57 26.51 4.20
N ALA A 260 -2.63 26.54 3.38
CA ALA A 260 -3.17 27.76 2.81
C ALA A 260 -3.51 28.78 3.91
N GLN A 261 -3.30 30.06 3.65
CA GLN A 261 -3.60 31.15 4.56
C GLN A 261 -4.94 31.80 4.22
N PRO A 262 -5.61 32.48 5.18
CA PRO A 262 -6.78 33.30 4.88
C PRO A 262 -6.47 34.34 3.80
N GLY A 263 -7.15 34.26 2.66
CA GLY A 263 -6.91 35.11 1.49
C GLY A 263 -6.29 34.37 0.30
N ASP A 264 -5.72 33.18 0.53
CA ASP A 264 -5.36 32.28 -0.57
C ASP A 264 -6.63 31.79 -1.24
N HIS A 265 -6.70 31.93 -2.56
CA HIS A 265 -7.76 31.33 -3.34
C HIS A 265 -7.51 29.83 -3.42
N LEU A 266 -8.58 29.02 -3.27
CA LEU A 266 -8.58 27.63 -3.74
C LEU A 266 -8.21 27.68 -5.23
N ALA A 267 -6.93 27.56 -5.53
CA ALA A 267 -6.48 27.62 -6.89
C ALA A 267 -7.10 26.42 -7.62
N PRO A 268 -7.64 26.59 -8.83
CA PRO A 268 -7.91 25.47 -9.72
C PRO A 268 -6.58 24.89 -10.21
N GLY A 269 -5.80 24.34 -9.28
CA GLY A 269 -4.62 23.54 -9.53
C GLY A 269 -4.96 22.06 -9.45
N ASP A 270 -4.12 21.23 -10.04
CA ASP A 270 -4.26 19.77 -10.07
C ASP A 270 -3.93 19.15 -8.70
N TYR A 271 -4.57 19.61 -7.64
CA TYR A 271 -4.52 18.96 -6.33
C TYR A 271 -5.33 17.66 -6.39
N TYR A 272 -4.81 16.59 -5.78
CA TYR A 272 -5.44 15.27 -5.83
C TYR A 272 -6.90 15.29 -5.34
N TYR A 273 -7.22 16.14 -4.35
CA TYR A 273 -8.57 16.31 -3.82
C TYR A 273 -9.46 17.28 -4.61
N ASN A 274 -8.91 18.04 -5.55
CA ASN A 274 -9.70 18.91 -6.43
C ASN A 274 -10.30 18.12 -7.60
N VAL A 275 -9.67 17.01 -7.98
CA VAL A 275 -10.09 16.16 -9.08
C VAL A 275 -11.30 15.32 -8.67
N GLU A 276 -12.33 15.39 -9.50
CA GLU A 276 -13.56 14.62 -9.35
C GLU A 276 -13.47 13.46 -10.34
N VAL A 277 -12.93 12.32 -9.89
CA VAL A 277 -12.60 11.18 -10.77
C VAL A 277 -13.75 10.80 -11.72
N PRO A 278 -15.03 10.72 -11.30
CA PRO A 278 -16.12 10.37 -12.21
C PRO A 278 -16.29 11.31 -13.41
N ALA A 279 -15.85 12.58 -13.29
CA ALA A 279 -15.91 13.57 -14.37
C ALA A 279 -14.73 13.48 -15.35
N GLU A 280 -13.67 12.75 -14.98
CA GLU A 280 -12.39 12.66 -15.71
C GLU A 280 -12.18 11.28 -16.36
N VAL A 281 -13.19 10.39 -16.30
CA VAL A 281 -13.13 9.09 -16.96
C VAL A 281 -13.14 9.28 -18.48
N THR A 282 -12.16 8.67 -19.14
CA THR A 282 -12.04 8.58 -20.59
C THR A 282 -12.12 7.12 -21.05
N ALA A 283 -12.14 6.87 -22.36
CA ALA A 283 -12.08 5.50 -22.88
C ALA A 283 -10.76 4.78 -22.55
N ASP A 284 -9.70 5.54 -22.25
CA ASP A 284 -8.39 5.02 -21.88
C ASP A 284 -8.26 4.76 -20.37
N PHE A 285 -9.29 5.04 -19.58
CA PHE A 285 -9.28 4.72 -18.15
C PHE A 285 -9.09 3.21 -17.92
N PRO A 286 -8.38 2.77 -16.86
CA PRO A 286 -8.19 1.35 -16.59
C PRO A 286 -9.48 0.63 -16.22
N ALA A 287 -9.54 -0.67 -16.53
CA ALA A 287 -10.64 -1.52 -16.10
C ALA A 287 -10.79 -1.46 -14.57
N THR A 288 -12.01 -1.31 -14.07
CA THR A 288 -12.24 -0.96 -12.66
C THR A 288 -13.24 -1.89 -11.98
N PHE A 289 -12.77 -2.61 -10.96
CA PHE A 289 -13.63 -3.28 -9.98
C PHE A 289 -13.82 -2.35 -8.78
N GLN A 290 -15.06 -2.18 -8.34
CA GLN A 290 -15.37 -1.38 -7.17
C GLN A 290 -16.48 -1.98 -6.33
N TRP A 291 -16.44 -1.72 -5.02
CA TRP A 291 -17.53 -2.06 -4.14
C TRP A 291 -17.69 -1.07 -2.99
N TYR A 292 -18.89 -1.02 -2.42
CA TYR A 292 -19.15 -0.33 -1.15
C TYR A 292 -20.34 -0.96 -0.42
N GLY A 293 -20.50 -0.67 0.87
CA GLY A 293 -21.66 -1.12 1.66
C GLY A 293 -22.74 -0.05 1.78
N LYS A 294 -24.02 -0.43 1.74
CA LYS A 294 -25.15 0.48 1.96
C LYS A 294 -25.14 1.09 3.35
N ASN A 295 -24.64 0.37 4.34
CA ASN A 295 -24.50 0.81 5.74
C ASN A 295 -23.21 1.63 6.00
N ASP A 296 -22.44 1.99 4.97
CA ASP A 296 -21.25 2.85 5.08
C ASP A 296 -21.64 4.31 5.41
N SER A 297 -21.50 4.68 6.69
CA SER A 297 -21.82 6.03 7.18
C SER A 297 -20.81 7.10 6.74
N SER A 298 -19.55 6.74 6.52
CA SER A 298 -18.52 7.67 6.02
C SER A 298 -18.83 8.10 4.60
N LEU A 299 -19.09 7.15 3.70
CA LEU A 299 -19.47 7.44 2.32
C LEU A 299 -20.78 8.21 2.23
N ARG A 300 -21.74 7.97 3.14
CA ARG A 300 -22.95 8.81 3.24
C ARG A 300 -22.59 10.26 3.55
N GLY A 301 -21.63 10.49 4.45
CA GLY A 301 -21.09 11.82 4.75
C GLY A 301 -20.40 12.49 3.55
N PHE A 302 -19.80 11.69 2.67
CA PHE A 302 -19.22 12.13 1.39
C PHE A 302 -20.18 12.03 0.21
N PHE A 303 -21.49 11.87 0.43
CA PHE A 303 -22.51 11.77 -0.61
C PHE A 303 -22.29 10.57 -1.54
N THR A 304 -22.69 9.38 -1.10
CA THR A 304 -22.47 8.10 -1.78
C THR A 304 -22.75 8.14 -3.28
N GLN A 305 -23.79 8.82 -3.76
CA GLN A 305 -24.11 8.89 -5.19
C GLN A 305 -23.04 9.58 -6.06
N TRP A 306 -22.14 10.38 -5.47
CA TRP A 306 -21.02 11.04 -6.16
C TRP A 306 -19.71 10.25 -6.11
N GLN A 307 -19.76 9.06 -5.49
CA GLN A 307 -18.62 8.16 -5.32
C GLN A 307 -18.71 7.03 -6.35
N SER A 308 -18.74 5.77 -5.90
CA SER A 308 -18.80 4.60 -6.78
C SER A 308 -19.96 4.59 -7.80
N PRO A 309 -21.21 5.00 -7.47
CA PRO A 309 -22.28 5.08 -8.46
C PRO A 309 -21.98 6.04 -9.61
N ALA A 310 -21.43 7.23 -9.34
CA ALA A 310 -21.04 8.17 -10.37
C ALA A 310 -19.88 7.66 -11.22
N LEU A 311 -18.90 7.00 -10.60
CA LEU A 311 -17.79 6.37 -11.32
C LEU A 311 -18.31 5.24 -12.23
N ASP A 312 -19.22 4.41 -11.75
CA ASP A 312 -19.81 3.31 -12.52
C ASP A 312 -20.53 3.81 -13.77
N GLU A 313 -21.34 4.87 -13.63
CA GLU A 313 -22.03 5.51 -14.75
C GLU A 313 -21.02 6.10 -15.75
N ALA A 314 -19.94 6.70 -15.27
CA ALA A 314 -18.90 7.26 -16.11
C ALA A 314 -18.12 6.18 -16.88
N LEU A 315 -17.73 5.09 -16.22
CA LEU A 315 -17.08 3.93 -16.84
C LEU A 315 -17.97 3.31 -17.93
N ALA A 316 -19.26 3.11 -17.62
CA ALA A 316 -20.24 2.59 -18.57
C ALA A 316 -20.39 3.50 -19.80
N ARG A 317 -20.49 4.82 -19.58
CA ARG A 317 -20.59 5.81 -20.67
C ARG A 317 -19.37 5.82 -21.58
N CYS A 318 -18.18 5.59 -21.03
CA CYS A 318 -16.91 5.57 -21.77
C CYS A 318 -16.55 4.18 -22.33
N GLY A 319 -17.36 3.15 -22.07
CA GLY A 319 -17.11 1.79 -22.55
C GLY A 319 -15.92 1.09 -21.86
N VAL A 320 -15.55 1.54 -20.65
CA VAL A 320 -14.45 0.96 -19.88
C VAL A 320 -14.96 -0.28 -19.14
N PRO A 321 -14.30 -1.46 -19.21
CA PRO A 321 -14.70 -2.64 -18.45
C PRO A 321 -14.80 -2.33 -16.96
N HIS A 322 -15.95 -2.65 -16.35
CA HIS A 322 -16.21 -2.30 -14.96
C HIS A 322 -17.09 -3.31 -14.25
N ALA A 323 -16.95 -3.37 -12.93
CA ALA A 323 -17.83 -4.12 -12.05
C ALA A 323 -18.07 -3.33 -10.76
N LEU A 324 -19.34 -3.11 -10.41
CA LEU A 324 -19.74 -2.52 -9.14
C LEU A 324 -20.54 -3.54 -8.31
N ILE A 325 -20.09 -3.82 -7.10
CA ILE A 325 -20.86 -4.60 -6.12
C ILE A 325 -21.29 -3.69 -4.96
N VAL A 326 -22.58 -3.68 -4.67
CA VAL A 326 -23.14 -2.94 -3.53
C VAL A 326 -23.63 -3.94 -2.49
N TYR A 327 -22.93 -4.00 -1.36
CA TYR A 327 -23.25 -4.89 -0.25
C TYR A 327 -24.25 -4.26 0.70
N ASP A 328 -25.03 -5.06 1.41
CA ASP A 328 -25.99 -4.57 2.42
C ASP A 328 -25.26 -4.21 3.72
N GLU A 329 -24.35 -5.08 4.19
CA GLU A 329 -23.77 -5.03 5.54
C GLU A 329 -22.23 -4.96 5.54
N ALA A 330 -21.64 -3.96 4.89
CA ALA A 330 -20.19 -3.75 4.87
C ALA A 330 -19.82 -2.29 5.21
N PRO A 331 -19.67 -1.94 6.51
CA PRO A 331 -19.40 -0.57 6.92
C PRO A 331 -18.02 -0.08 6.44
N HIS A 332 -17.77 1.23 6.51
CA HIS A 332 -16.48 1.81 6.13
C HIS A 332 -15.32 1.16 6.88
N GLY A 333 -14.20 0.91 6.18
CA GLY A 333 -13.02 0.29 6.79
C GLY A 333 -13.22 -1.19 7.11
N SER A 334 -14.07 -1.89 6.35
CA SER A 334 -14.25 -3.35 6.43
C SER A 334 -13.08 -4.15 5.85
N ALA A 335 -12.05 -3.50 5.30
CA ALA A 335 -10.85 -4.12 4.74
C ALA A 335 -11.19 -5.23 3.72
N ASN A 336 -10.69 -6.45 3.92
CA ASN A 336 -10.99 -7.62 3.08
C ASN A 336 -12.47 -8.10 3.18
N GLY A 337 -13.32 -7.45 3.98
CA GLY A 337 -14.72 -7.80 4.17
C GLY A 337 -14.96 -8.93 5.18
N ALA A 338 -13.96 -9.35 5.96
CA ALA A 338 -14.17 -10.37 6.98
C ALA A 338 -15.24 -9.93 8.00
N GLY A 339 -16.21 -10.81 8.26
CA GLY A 339 -17.33 -10.53 9.16
C GLY A 339 -18.47 -9.72 8.54
N THR A 340 -18.44 -9.47 7.23
CA THR A 340 -19.50 -8.79 6.46
C THR A 340 -19.95 -9.64 5.27
N ASP A 341 -20.97 -9.19 4.54
CA ASP A 341 -21.38 -9.78 3.26
C ASP A 341 -20.42 -9.44 2.10
N ALA A 342 -19.43 -8.58 2.34
CA ALA A 342 -18.33 -8.32 1.41
C ALA A 342 -17.18 -9.35 1.48
N ALA A 343 -17.21 -10.31 2.41
CA ALA A 343 -16.17 -11.34 2.53
C ALA A 343 -15.86 -12.02 1.18
N GLY A 344 -14.58 -12.16 0.84
CA GLY A 344 -14.14 -12.71 -0.44
C GLY A 344 -14.29 -11.77 -1.64
N TRP A 345 -14.42 -10.45 -1.42
CA TRP A 345 -14.41 -9.48 -2.52
C TRP A 345 -13.05 -9.43 -3.23
N ILE A 346 -11.93 -9.67 -2.52
CA ILE A 346 -10.58 -9.67 -3.12
C ILE A 346 -10.47 -10.77 -4.19
N ALA A 347 -10.96 -11.97 -3.89
CA ALA A 347 -11.03 -13.06 -4.87
C ALA A 347 -11.86 -12.68 -6.11
N ARG A 348 -12.99 -11.99 -5.92
CA ARG A 348 -13.84 -11.50 -7.01
C ARG A 348 -13.14 -10.41 -7.83
N ALA A 349 -12.42 -9.52 -7.16
CA ALA A 349 -11.64 -8.45 -7.79
C ALA A 349 -10.47 -9.02 -8.60
N ALA A 350 -9.77 -10.02 -8.07
CA ALA A 350 -8.71 -10.74 -8.77
C ALA A 350 -9.26 -11.50 -10.01
N ALA A 351 -10.40 -12.18 -9.87
CA ALA A 351 -11.06 -12.83 -11.01
C ALA A 351 -11.44 -11.82 -12.11
N PHE A 352 -12.02 -10.67 -11.74
CA PHE A 352 -12.28 -9.58 -12.68
C PHE A 352 -10.99 -9.11 -13.38
N TRP A 353 -9.91 -8.94 -12.62
CA TRP A 353 -8.62 -8.53 -13.18
C TRP A 353 -8.07 -9.55 -14.18
N GLU A 354 -8.14 -10.85 -13.87
CA GLU A 354 -7.79 -11.90 -14.83
C GLU A 354 -8.66 -11.84 -16.08
N ASP A 355 -9.98 -11.68 -15.95
CA ASP A 355 -10.91 -11.63 -17.10
C ASP A 355 -10.63 -10.45 -18.05
N VAL A 356 -10.15 -9.31 -17.54
CA VAL A 356 -9.87 -8.12 -18.36
C VAL A 356 -8.44 -8.06 -18.91
N THR A 357 -7.54 -8.93 -18.44
CA THR A 357 -6.12 -8.95 -18.86
C THR A 357 -5.64 -10.29 -19.43
N GLY A 358 -6.45 -11.35 -19.34
CA GLY A 358 -6.14 -12.72 -19.76
C GLY A 358 -6.51 -13.09 -21.18
#